data_AF-A0A957ZI60-F1
#
_entry.id   AF-A0A957ZI60-F1
#
_cell.length_a   1.000
_cell.length_b   1.000
_cell.length_c   1.000
_cell.angle_alpha   90.00
_cell.angle_beta   90.00
_cell.angle_gamma   90.00
#
_symmetry.space_group_name_H-M   'P 1'
#
loop_
_entity.id
_entity.type
_entity.pdbx_description
1 polymer ?
#
loop_
_entity_poly.entity_id
_entity_poly.type
_entity_poly.pdbx_seq_one_letter_code
_entity_poly.pdbx_strand_id
1 'polypeptide(L)'
;PLDIQGTAFQRRVWTALRAIPAGSTLSYTEVAERIGEPKAVRAVAGACAANKLAVAIPCHRVVRQNGNLSGYRWGIERKRKLLAREMEE
;
A
#
# COMPACT_ATOMS: atom_id res chain seq x y z
N PRO A 1 -16.55 5.38 -11.81
CA PRO A 1 -16.18 5.06 -10.40
C PRO A 1 -15.66 3.61 -10.36
N LEU A 2 -14.57 3.31 -9.63
CA LEU A 2 -14.08 1.94 -9.49
C LEU A 2 -14.93 1.19 -8.46
N ASP A 3 -15.52 0.06 -8.85
CA ASP A 3 -16.19 -0.83 -7.90
C ASP A 3 -15.14 -1.73 -7.22
N ILE A 4 -14.75 -1.33 -6.01
CA ILE A 4 -13.66 -1.96 -5.27
C ILE A 4 -14.25 -2.97 -4.26
N GLN A 5 -14.20 -4.25 -4.64
CA GLN A 5 -14.68 -5.36 -3.83
C GLN A 5 -13.65 -5.76 -2.75
N GLY A 6 -14.06 -5.71 -1.49
CA GLY A 6 -13.24 -6.09 -0.33
C GLY A 6 -13.99 -5.88 1.00
N THR A 7 -13.41 -6.36 2.10
CA THR A 7 -13.98 -6.14 3.45
C THR A 7 -13.97 -4.65 3.82
N ALA A 8 -14.75 -4.26 4.83
CA ALA A 8 -14.73 -2.88 5.32
C ALA A 8 -13.32 -2.41 5.73
N PHE A 9 -12.54 -3.31 6.35
CA PHE A 9 -11.14 -3.04 6.70
C PHE A 9 -10.27 -2.84 5.46
N GLN A 10 -10.37 -3.73 4.46
CA GLN A 10 -9.61 -3.59 3.21
C GLN A 10 -9.92 -2.29 2.50
N ARG A 11 -11.21 -1.91 2.41
CA ARG A 11 -11.61 -0.63 1.80
C ARG A 11 -11.03 0.56 2.52
N ARG A 12 -11.02 0.59 3.86
CA ARG A 12 -10.38 1.66 4.65
C ARG A 12 -8.88 1.76 4.38
N VAL A 13 -8.18 0.62 4.36
CA VAL A 13 -6.76 0.59 3.98
C VAL A 13 -6.58 1.15 2.58
N TRP A 14 -7.30 0.64 1.58
CA TRP A 14 -7.15 1.06 0.18
C TRP A 14 -7.46 2.54 -0.04
N THR A 15 -8.43 3.11 0.68
CA THR A 15 -8.67 4.55 0.70
C THR A 15 -7.46 5.31 1.23
N ALA A 16 -6.86 4.88 2.34
CA ALA A 16 -5.65 5.49 2.88
C ALA A 16 -4.45 5.38 1.91
N LEU A 17 -4.32 4.25 1.20
CA LEU A 17 -3.26 4.07 0.19
C LEU A 17 -3.38 5.08 -0.95
N ARG A 18 -4.61 5.35 -1.42
CA ARG A 18 -4.86 6.33 -2.50
C ARG A 18 -4.49 7.76 -2.11
N ALA A 19 -4.38 8.06 -0.82
CA ALA A 19 -3.95 9.35 -0.31
C ALA A 19 -2.42 9.48 -0.18
N ILE A 20 -1.64 8.44 -0.52
CA ILE A 20 -0.18 8.50 -0.56
C ILE A 20 0.23 9.14 -1.90
N PRO A 21 0.92 10.30 -1.93
CA PRO A 21 1.37 10.93 -3.17
C PRO A 21 2.29 10.02 -3.98
N ALA A 22 2.36 10.25 -5.30
CA ALA A 22 3.42 9.67 -6.11
C ALA A 22 4.77 10.16 -5.60
N GLY A 23 5.75 9.26 -5.60
CA GLY A 23 7.08 9.56 -5.11
C GLY A 23 7.16 9.66 -3.57
N SER A 24 6.14 9.21 -2.86
CA SER A 24 6.17 9.09 -1.40
C SER A 24 5.91 7.67 -0.98
N THR A 25 6.48 7.27 0.16
CA THR A 25 6.21 5.97 0.76
C THR A 25 5.75 6.12 2.20
N LEU A 26 4.97 5.14 2.66
CA LEU A 26 4.63 4.97 4.07
C LEU A 26 4.99 3.55 4.49
N SER A 27 5.26 3.36 5.77
CA SER A 27 5.35 2.05 6.39
C SER A 27 3.98 1.45 6.66
N TYR A 28 3.92 0.12 6.81
CA TYR A 28 2.70 -0.55 7.28
C TYR A 28 2.19 -0.01 8.62
N THR A 29 3.11 0.43 9.49
CA THR A 29 2.78 1.05 10.79
C THR A 29 2.09 2.39 10.61
N GLU A 30 2.66 3.28 9.78
CA GLU A 30 2.06 4.59 9.50
C GLU A 30 0.69 4.46 8.84
N VAL A 31 0.49 3.47 7.96
CA VAL A 31 -0.84 3.21 7.39
C VAL A 31 -1.82 2.73 8.46
N ALA A 32 -1.39 1.87 9.37
CA ALA A 32 -2.22 1.38 10.49
C ALA A 32 -2.64 2.53 11.42
N GLU A 33 -1.72 3.45 11.73
CA GLU A 33 -2.00 4.67 12.48
C GLU A 33 -2.97 5.59 11.73
N ARG A 34 -2.78 5.80 10.42
CA ARG A 34 -3.61 6.68 9.60
C ARG A 34 -5.06 6.20 9.47
N ILE A 35 -5.30 4.90 9.57
CA ILE A 35 -6.67 4.35 9.61
C ILE A 35 -7.24 4.30 11.03
N GLY A 36 -6.51 4.72 12.07
CA GLY A 36 -6.95 4.69 13.46
C GLY A 36 -6.84 3.33 14.14
N GLU A 37 -6.06 2.40 13.59
CA GLU A 37 -5.86 1.06 14.15
C GLU A 37 -4.36 0.71 14.28
N PRO A 38 -3.59 1.35 15.19
CA PRO A 38 -2.13 1.17 15.29
C PRO A 38 -1.68 -0.28 15.50
N LYS A 39 -2.53 -1.12 16.11
CA LYS A 39 -2.25 -2.55 16.34
C LYS A 39 -2.47 -3.43 15.11
N ALA A 40 -3.03 -2.90 14.02
CA ALA A 40 -3.45 -3.67 12.85
C ALA A 40 -2.36 -3.81 11.75
N VAL A 41 -1.08 -3.58 12.06
CA VAL A 41 0.04 -3.57 11.09
C VAL A 41 0.05 -4.81 10.19
N ARG A 42 -0.09 -6.01 10.76
CA ARG A 42 -0.13 -7.26 9.98
C ARG A 42 -1.37 -7.36 9.09
N ALA A 43 -2.52 -6.89 9.58
CA ALA A 43 -3.76 -6.87 8.81
C ALA A 43 -3.67 -5.88 7.63
N VAL A 44 -3.02 -4.73 7.82
CA VAL A 44 -2.73 -3.76 6.75
C VAL A 44 -1.85 -4.40 5.68
N ALA A 45 -0.80 -5.13 6.06
CA ALA A 45 0.03 -5.87 5.11
C ALA A 45 -0.79 -6.89 4.30
N GLY A 46 -1.70 -7.61 4.96
CA GLY A 46 -2.66 -8.51 4.31
C GLY A 46 -3.59 -7.79 3.32
N ALA A 47 -4.12 -6.63 3.69
CA ALA A 47 -4.96 -5.80 2.80
C ALA A 47 -4.17 -5.27 1.58
N CYS A 48 -2.89 -4.92 1.76
CA CYS A 48 -2.01 -4.53 0.65
C CYS A 48 -1.77 -5.70 -0.32
N ALA A 49 -1.55 -6.92 0.20
CA ALA A 49 -1.40 -8.12 -0.61
C ALA A 49 -2.70 -8.55 -1.30
N ALA A 50 -3.85 -8.27 -0.69
CA ALA A 50 -5.17 -8.56 -1.25
C ALA A 50 -5.60 -7.62 -2.38
N ASN A 51 -4.94 -6.46 -2.54
CA ASN A 51 -5.24 -5.50 -3.60
C ASN A 51 -5.16 -6.16 -4.99
N LYS A 52 -6.23 -6.07 -5.80
CA LYS A 52 -6.28 -6.58 -7.18
C LYS A 52 -6.12 -5.50 -8.24
N LEU A 53 -6.11 -4.22 -7.84
CA LEU A 53 -6.06 -3.06 -8.72
C LEU A 53 -4.72 -2.34 -8.52
N ALA A 54 -3.65 -2.94 -9.01
CA ALA A 54 -2.30 -2.36 -8.92
C ALA A 54 -2.27 -0.96 -9.55
N VAL A 55 -1.39 -0.08 -9.05
CA VAL A 55 -1.22 1.31 -9.49
C VAL A 55 -2.42 2.22 -9.16
N ALA A 56 -3.65 1.84 -9.52
CA ALA A 56 -4.87 2.57 -9.17
C ALA A 56 -5.09 2.64 -7.65
N ILE A 57 -4.83 1.52 -6.95
CA ILE A 57 -4.61 1.50 -5.51
C ILE A 57 -3.10 1.28 -5.31
N PRO A 58 -2.33 2.30 -4.88
CA PRO A 58 -0.87 2.28 -4.96
C PRO A 58 -0.24 1.53 -3.78
N CYS A 59 -0.53 0.24 -3.62
CA CYS A 59 0.04 -0.57 -2.53
C CYS A 59 1.54 -0.85 -2.69
N HIS A 60 2.15 -0.53 -3.84
CA HIS A 60 3.59 -0.51 -4.01
C HIS A 60 4.28 0.60 -3.20
N ARG A 61 3.55 1.66 -2.81
CA ARG A 61 4.05 2.76 -1.95
C ARG A 61 4.13 2.42 -0.46
N VAL A 62 3.71 1.22 -0.05
CA VAL A 62 3.82 0.79 1.35
C VAL A 62 5.03 -0.10 1.56
N VAL A 63 5.93 0.24 2.45
CA VAL A 63 7.19 -0.48 2.71
C VAL A 63 7.32 -0.93 4.16
N ARG A 64 8.38 -1.67 4.49
CA ARG A 64 8.71 -1.93 5.90
C ARG A 64 9.21 -0.64 6.56
N GLN A 65 9.12 -0.57 7.88
CA GLN A 65 9.59 0.60 8.65
C GLN A 65 11.08 0.92 8.42
N ASN A 66 11.88 -0.07 8.07
CA ASN A 66 13.30 0.11 7.72
C ASN A 66 13.54 0.45 6.24
N GLY A 67 12.50 0.79 5.47
CA GLY A 67 12.59 1.09 4.04
C GLY A 67 12.67 -0.14 3.12
N ASN A 68 12.87 -1.34 3.65
CA ASN A 68 13.02 -2.53 2.82
C ASN A 68 11.72 -2.89 2.10
N LEU A 69 11.86 -3.29 0.84
CA LEU A 69 10.77 -3.83 0.05
C LEU A 69 10.46 -5.26 0.49
N SER A 70 9.19 -5.52 0.76
CA SER A 70 8.69 -6.86 0.96
C SER A 70 7.22 -6.91 0.59
N GLY A 71 6.76 -8.10 0.19
CA GLY A 71 5.36 -8.35 -0.09
C GLY A 71 4.84 -7.47 -1.23
N TYR A 72 4.55 -8.09 -2.36
CA TYR A 72 3.80 -7.42 -3.41
C TYR A 72 3.11 -8.47 -4.24
N ARG A 73 1.79 -8.33 -4.40
CA ARG A 73 0.99 -9.32 -5.14
C ARG A 73 1.54 -9.60 -6.53
N TRP A 74 2.10 -8.59 -7.17
CA TRP A 74 2.63 -8.68 -8.53
C TRP A 74 4.16 -8.83 -8.60
N GLY A 75 4.83 -9.15 -7.49
CA GLY A 75 6.27 -9.42 -7.41
C GLY A 75 7.14 -8.21 -7.03
N ILE A 76 8.12 -8.43 -6.15
CA ILE A 76 8.96 -7.37 -5.57
C ILE A 76 9.69 -6.55 -6.66
N GLU A 77 10.10 -7.18 -7.76
CA GLU A 77 10.75 -6.48 -8.88
C GLU A 77 9.86 -5.37 -9.47
N ARG A 78 8.57 -5.66 -9.66
CA ARG A 78 7.62 -4.66 -10.17
C ARG A 78 7.41 -3.52 -9.18
N LYS A 79 7.35 -3.83 -7.88
CA LYS A 79 7.27 -2.81 -6.83
C LYS A 79 8.47 -1.87 -6.86
N ARG A 80 9.68 -2.41 -7.01
CA ARG A 80 10.91 -1.59 -7.13
C ARG A 80 10.86 -0.69 -8.35
N LYS A 81 10.48 -1.23 -9.52
CA LYS A 81 10.38 -0.45 -10.77
C LYS A 81 9.36 0.68 -10.70
N LEU A 82 8.20 0.43 -10.09
CA LEU A 82 7.18 1.47 -9.91
C LEU A 82 7.67 2.59 -8.99
N LEU A 83 8.31 2.25 -7.87
CA LEU A 83 8.87 3.23 -6.96
C LEU A 83 9.98 4.06 -7.62
N ALA A 84 10.89 3.42 -8.37
CA ALA A 84 11.94 4.12 -9.09
C ALA A 84 11.37 5.12 -10.10
N ARG A 85 10.38 4.70 -10.90
CA ARG A 85 9.72 5.57 -11.87
C ARG A 85 9.06 6.79 -11.22
N GLU A 86 8.45 6.61 -10.05
CA GLU A 86 7.82 7.72 -9.31
C GLU A 86 8.82 8.69 -8.65
N MET A 87 10.12 8.35 -8.60
CA MET A 87 11.20 9.22 -8.10
C MET A 87 11.86 10.04 -9.21
N GLU A 88 11.64 9.67 -10.46
CA GLU A 88 12.24 10.33 -11.64
C GLU A 88 11.35 11.44 -12.21
N GLU A 89 10.09 11.54 -11.75
CA GLU A 89 9.10 12.57 -12.10
C GLU A 89 9.07 13.69 -11.05
#